data_AF-A0AAD9WV14-F1
#
_entry.id   AF-A0AAD9WV14-F1
#
_cell.length_a   1.000
_cell.length_b   1.000
_cell.length_c   1.000
_cell.angle_alpha   90.00
_cell.angle_beta   90.00
_cell.angle_gamma   90.00
#
_symmetry.space_group_name_H-M   'P 1'
#
loop_
_entity.id
_entity.type
_entity.pdbx_description
1 polymer ?
#
loop_
_entity_poly.entity_id
_entity_poly.type
_entity_poly.pdbx_seq_one_letter_code
_entity_poly.pdbx_strand_id
1 'polypeptide(L)'
;MVEMSCVEHDFYAAGSQFMTHTVGRVLEMLELESTPINTKGYEALFDLVENTSGDSFDLYYGLFMYNKSALEMLERLDLCFEELKKQLFGSLHEVVREQLFESPERRGLLHAGNGAAMGASDILFRSEGALRPQEYQAQPSGCVDDSTKLKIAIVGFGNFGQFLAKPMVHQGHTVLAYSQTDYSDVAREMGFSFFSNADDLFEEHPEVILLCTSILSTEKVLKSLPLQRLKRSTLFVDVLSVKEFPRNLFLQNLLPDFDILCTHPMFGPESGKNG
;
A
#
# COMPACT_ATOMS: atom_id res chain seq x y z
N MET A 1 -13.54 -5.27 -7.28
CA MET A 1 -12.61 -5.64 -6.19
C MET A 1 -11.77 -6.81 -6.68
N VAL A 2 -10.50 -6.89 -6.29
CA VAL A 2 -9.67 -8.07 -6.59
C VAL A 2 -9.73 -8.98 -5.37
N GLU A 3 -10.28 -10.18 -5.52
CA GLU A 3 -10.38 -11.16 -4.44
C GLU A 3 -9.11 -12.01 -4.38
N MET A 4 -8.58 -12.18 -3.16
CA MET A 4 -7.43 -13.05 -2.88
C MET A 4 -7.39 -13.42 -1.40
N SER A 5 -6.61 -14.44 -1.03
CA SER A 5 -6.43 -14.77 0.38
C SER A 5 -5.63 -13.69 1.13
N CYS A 6 -5.79 -13.57 2.44
CA CYS A 6 -5.01 -12.63 3.26
C CYS A 6 -3.50 -12.90 3.18
N VAL A 7 -3.10 -14.16 3.04
CA VAL A 7 -1.69 -14.55 2.88
C VAL A 7 -1.14 -14.07 1.55
N GLU A 8 -1.86 -14.29 0.45
CA GLU A 8 -1.45 -13.81 -0.87
C GLU A 8 -1.43 -12.29 -0.93
N HIS A 9 -2.43 -11.62 -0.34
CA HIS A 9 -2.45 -10.17 -0.23
C HIS A 9 -1.17 -9.65 0.46
N ASP A 10 -0.84 -10.18 1.63
CA ASP A 10 0.31 -9.68 2.38
C ASP A 10 1.63 -9.98 1.66
N PHE A 11 1.74 -11.13 0.99
CA PHE A 11 2.86 -11.42 0.11
C PHE A 11 3.03 -10.37 -1.00
N TYR A 12 1.95 -10.02 -1.72
CA TYR A 12 2.02 -8.98 -2.75
C TYR A 12 2.25 -7.58 -2.17
N ALA A 13 1.64 -7.26 -1.04
CA ALA A 13 1.80 -5.97 -0.37
C ALA A 13 3.26 -5.77 0.10
N ALA A 14 3.96 -6.84 0.49
CA ALA A 14 5.40 -6.78 0.81
C ALA A 14 6.23 -6.36 -0.41
N GLY A 15 5.99 -6.98 -1.57
CA GLY A 15 6.73 -6.69 -2.82
C GLY A 15 6.30 -5.42 -3.55
N SER A 16 5.16 -4.83 -3.21
CA SER A 16 4.65 -3.59 -3.78
C SER A 16 4.70 -2.46 -2.75
N GLN A 17 3.68 -2.32 -1.92
CA GLN A 17 3.52 -1.21 -0.99
C GLN A 17 4.67 -1.06 0.00
N PHE A 18 5.09 -2.15 0.67
CA PHE A 18 6.18 -2.08 1.64
C PHE A 18 7.49 -1.65 0.96
N MET A 19 7.82 -2.26 -0.18
CA MET A 19 9.00 -1.88 -0.97
C MET A 19 8.95 -0.43 -1.47
N THR A 20 7.79 0.04 -1.94
CA THR A 20 7.57 1.43 -2.32
C THR A 20 7.89 2.38 -1.16
N HIS A 21 7.39 2.10 0.05
CA HIS A 21 7.74 2.89 1.23
C HIS A 21 9.22 2.80 1.62
N THR A 22 9.82 1.60 1.58
CA THR A 22 11.24 1.43 1.91
C THR A 22 12.11 2.28 0.99
N VAL A 23 11.91 2.18 -0.32
CA VAL A 23 12.68 2.94 -1.30
C VAL A 23 12.42 4.43 -1.16
N GLY A 24 11.16 4.85 -1.08
CA GLY A 24 10.79 6.26 -0.91
C GLY A 24 11.43 6.89 0.34
N ARG A 25 11.44 6.19 1.48
CA ARG A 25 12.09 6.67 2.71
C ARG A 25 13.61 6.69 2.63
N VAL A 26 14.24 5.72 1.96
CA VAL A 26 15.70 5.77 1.72
C VAL A 26 16.05 6.98 0.85
N LEU A 27 15.26 7.28 -0.18
CA LEU A 27 15.44 8.46 -1.03
C LEU A 27 15.22 9.77 -0.25
N GLU A 28 14.23 9.81 0.65
CA GLU A 28 14.03 10.93 1.59
C GLU A 28 15.28 11.14 2.47
N MET A 29 15.86 10.06 3.01
CA MET A 29 17.09 10.11 3.81
C MET A 29 18.34 10.50 3.00
N LEU A 30 18.33 10.32 1.67
CA LEU A 30 19.37 10.81 0.77
C LEU A 30 19.25 12.31 0.47
N GLU A 31 18.18 12.96 0.93
CA GLU A 31 17.93 14.40 0.74
C GLU A 31 17.98 14.79 -0.76
N LEU A 32 17.18 14.12 -1.61
CA LEU A 32 17.14 14.41 -3.04
C LEU A 32 16.86 15.89 -3.32
N GLU A 33 17.68 16.51 -4.17
CA GLU A 33 17.53 17.90 -4.60
C GLU A 33 17.26 17.99 -6.10
N SER A 34 16.34 18.88 -6.48
CA SER A 34 16.04 19.11 -7.89
C SER A 34 17.23 19.76 -8.59
N THR A 35 17.52 19.31 -9.81
CA THR A 35 18.64 19.79 -10.62
C THR A 35 18.15 20.44 -11.93
N PRO A 36 18.95 21.31 -12.56
CA PRO A 36 18.62 21.87 -13.87
C PRO A 36 18.50 20.85 -15.02
N ILE A 37 18.90 19.60 -14.79
CA ILE A 37 18.95 18.53 -15.80
C ILE A 37 18.15 17.29 -15.38
N ASN A 38 17.11 17.48 -14.55
CA ASN A 38 16.25 16.39 -14.14
C ASN A 38 15.73 15.60 -15.36
N THR A 39 15.79 14.28 -15.24
CA THR A 39 15.14 13.39 -16.19
C THR A 39 13.74 13.04 -15.66
N LYS A 40 12.84 12.62 -16.55
CA LYS A 40 11.51 12.11 -16.14
C LYS A 40 11.60 10.96 -15.12
N GLY A 41 12.64 10.13 -15.22
CA GLY A 41 12.88 9.06 -14.25
C GLY A 41 13.26 9.58 -12.87
N TYR A 42 14.02 10.68 -12.81
CA TYR A 42 14.38 11.33 -11.55
C TYR A 42 13.19 12.09 -10.94
N GLU A 43 12.34 12.71 -11.77
CA GLU A 43 11.07 13.30 -11.33
C GLU A 43 10.15 12.26 -10.67
N ALA A 44 10.07 11.05 -11.24
CA ALA A 44 9.31 9.96 -10.62
C ALA A 44 9.85 9.52 -9.23
N LEU A 45 11.14 9.75 -8.94
CA LEU A 45 11.69 9.52 -7.60
C LEU A 45 11.21 10.60 -6.61
N PHE A 46 11.06 11.86 -7.05
CA PHE A 46 10.44 12.89 -6.22
C PHE A 46 8.99 12.55 -5.93
N ASP A 47 8.22 12.17 -6.95
CA ASP A 47 6.82 11.76 -6.76
C ASP A 47 6.73 10.58 -5.78
N LEU A 48 7.66 9.64 -5.84
CA LEU A 48 7.74 8.53 -4.88
C LEU A 48 8.01 9.01 -3.45
N VAL A 49 8.97 9.92 -3.26
CA VAL A 49 9.28 10.51 -1.95
C VAL A 49 8.08 11.29 -1.41
N GLU A 50 7.44 12.15 -2.21
CA GLU A 50 6.26 12.91 -1.80
C GLU A 50 5.10 12.00 -1.38
N ASN A 51 4.81 10.97 -2.19
CA ASN A 51 3.73 10.03 -1.88
C ASN A 51 3.99 9.20 -0.62
N THR A 52 5.25 8.87 -0.33
CA THR A 52 5.59 8.00 0.82
C THR A 52 5.89 8.77 2.11
N SER A 53 6.34 10.03 2.01
CA SER A 53 6.58 10.94 3.14
C SER A 53 5.28 11.51 3.70
N GLY A 54 4.24 11.64 2.88
CA GLY A 54 2.89 12.00 3.35
C GLY A 54 2.27 10.97 4.30
N ASP A 55 2.72 9.71 4.22
CA ASP A 55 2.32 8.65 5.13
C ASP A 55 3.18 8.59 6.40
N SER A 56 2.55 8.25 7.52
CA SER A 56 3.24 8.19 8.82
C SER A 56 4.27 7.07 8.88
N PHE A 57 5.33 7.28 9.68
CA PHE A 57 6.29 6.22 9.96
C PHE A 57 5.64 5.00 10.63
N ASP A 58 4.62 5.23 11.47
CA ASP A 58 3.83 4.17 12.10
C ASP A 58 3.15 3.23 11.09
N LEU A 59 2.71 3.75 9.93
CA LEU A 59 2.21 2.91 8.84
C LEU A 59 3.32 2.00 8.32
N TYR A 60 4.46 2.58 7.96
CA TYR A 60 5.62 1.82 7.46
C TYR A 60 6.10 0.76 8.46
N TYR A 61 6.21 1.14 9.74
CA TYR A 61 6.57 0.22 10.80
C TYR A 61 5.50 -0.87 11.00
N GLY A 62 4.22 -0.54 10.90
CA GLY A 62 3.14 -1.51 10.94
C GLY A 62 3.19 -2.51 9.78
N LEU A 63 3.52 -2.06 8.56
CA LEU A 63 3.75 -2.94 7.41
C LEU A 63 4.87 -3.92 7.71
N PHE A 64 6.00 -3.44 8.23
CA PHE A 64 7.14 -4.29 8.60
C PHE A 64 6.77 -5.32 9.69
N MET A 65 6.13 -4.86 10.76
CA MET A 65 5.86 -5.68 11.95
C MET A 65 4.82 -6.78 11.70
N TYR A 66 3.82 -6.50 10.86
CA TYR A 66 2.65 -7.38 10.71
C TYR A 66 2.57 -8.09 9.36
N ASN A 67 3.50 -7.82 8.45
CA ASN A 67 3.67 -8.57 7.21
C ASN A 67 4.90 -9.47 7.32
N LYS A 68 4.69 -10.79 7.39
CA LYS A 68 5.77 -11.77 7.54
C LYS A 68 6.77 -11.76 6.37
N SER A 69 6.34 -11.31 5.20
CA SER A 69 7.18 -11.22 4.00
C SER A 69 8.00 -9.92 3.91
N ALA A 70 7.77 -8.95 4.81
CA ALA A 70 8.47 -7.67 4.76
C ALA A 70 9.99 -7.80 5.03
N LEU A 71 10.38 -8.62 6.01
CA LEU A 71 11.80 -8.84 6.32
C LEU A 71 12.55 -9.46 5.14
N GLU A 72 11.99 -10.52 4.54
CA GLU A 72 12.57 -11.16 3.36
C GLU A 72 12.72 -10.16 2.20
N MET A 73 11.72 -9.30 1.99
CA MET A 73 11.80 -8.27 0.96
C MET A 73 12.92 -7.26 1.22
N LEU A 74 13.11 -6.85 2.48
CA LEU A 74 14.16 -5.93 2.86
C LEU A 74 15.56 -6.55 2.67
N GLU A 75 15.75 -7.80 3.09
CA GLU A 75 17.00 -8.55 2.88
C GLU A 75 17.30 -8.73 1.39
N ARG A 76 16.28 -9.04 0.57
CA ARG A 76 16.43 -9.15 -0.88
C ARG A 76 16.82 -7.81 -1.52
N LEU A 77 16.26 -6.69 -1.04
CA LEU A 77 16.63 -5.36 -1.51
C LEU A 77 18.10 -5.04 -1.21
N ASP A 78 18.55 -5.34 0.01
CA ASP A 78 19.95 -5.14 0.44
C ASP A 78 20.92 -5.97 -0.41
N LEU A 79 20.64 -7.26 -0.58
CA LEU A 79 21.45 -8.14 -1.44
C LEU A 79 21.54 -7.62 -2.89
N CYS A 80 20.41 -7.21 -3.47
CA CYS A 80 20.39 -6.63 -4.81
C CYS A 80 21.24 -5.35 -4.90
N PHE A 81 21.19 -4.50 -3.87
CA PHE A 81 21.98 -3.27 -3.83
C PHE A 81 23.49 -3.55 -3.76
N GLU A 82 23.91 -4.52 -2.94
CA GLU A 82 25.31 -4.93 -2.85
C GLU A 82 25.82 -5.62 -4.13
N GLU A 83 25.01 -6.46 -4.78
CA GLU A 83 25.37 -7.05 -6.07
C GLU A 83 25.50 -5.99 -7.17
N LEU A 84 24.63 -4.98 -7.19
CA LEU A 84 24.74 -3.86 -8.13
C LEU A 84 26.03 -3.06 -7.91
N LYS A 85 26.40 -2.78 -6.65
CA LYS A 85 27.68 -2.14 -6.33
C LYS A 85 28.86 -2.96 -6.85
N LYS A 86 28.87 -4.28 -6.61
CA LYS A 86 29.94 -5.18 -7.08
C LYS A 86 30.07 -5.15 -8.60
N GLN A 87 28.96 -5.15 -9.34
CA GLN A 87 28.99 -5.06 -10.81
C GLN A 87 29.63 -3.75 -11.29
N LEU A 88 29.31 -2.62 -10.67
CA LEU A 88 29.88 -1.31 -11.00
C LEU A 88 31.38 -1.25 -10.72
N PHE A 89 31.82 -1.67 -9.53
CA PHE A 89 33.23 -1.65 -9.16
C PHE A 89 34.07 -2.70 -9.91
N GLY A 90 33.49 -3.87 -10.18
CA GLY A 90 34.13 -4.90 -11.00
C GLY A 90 34.43 -4.40 -12.41
N SER A 91 33.44 -3.75 -13.05
CA SER A 91 33.60 -3.16 -14.39
C SER A 91 34.66 -2.04 -14.40
N LEU A 92 34.72 -1.22 -13.34
CA LEU A 92 35.75 -0.18 -13.21
C LEU A 92 37.16 -0.78 -13.15
N HIS A 93 37.34 -1.87 -12.40
CA HIS A 93 38.64 -2.55 -12.31
C HIS A 93 39.10 -3.15 -13.65
N GLU A 94 38.19 -3.68 -14.47
CA GLU A 94 38.51 -4.16 -15.82
C GLU A 94 38.97 -3.02 -16.73
N VAL A 95 38.22 -1.92 -16.79
CA VAL A 95 38.58 -0.76 -17.62
C VAL A 95 39.91 -0.14 -17.18
N VAL A 96 40.13 0.03 -15.88
CA VAL A 96 41.39 0.56 -15.35
C VAL A 96 42.56 -0.40 -15.63
N ARG A 97 42.34 -1.72 -15.56
CA ARG A 97 43.36 -2.71 -15.90
C ARG A 97 43.70 -2.69 -17.39
N GLU A 98 42.71 -2.60 -18.27
CA GLU A 98 42.93 -2.45 -19.71
C GLU A 98 43.70 -1.16 -20.01
N GLN A 99 43.32 -0.03 -19.41
CA GLN A 99 44.01 1.25 -19.63
C GLN A 99 45.45 1.29 -19.07
N LEU A 100 45.74 0.62 -17.96
CA LEU A 100 47.07 0.60 -17.33
C LEU A 100 48.03 -0.44 -17.95
N PHE A 101 47.51 -1.55 -18.47
CA PHE A 101 48.33 -2.66 -19.00
C PHE A 101 48.30 -2.78 -20.54
N GLU A 102 47.42 -2.08 -21.24
CA GLU A 102 47.52 -1.90 -22.70
C GLU A 102 48.32 -0.63 -23.06
N SER A 103 49.64 -0.79 -23.17
CA SER A 103 50.54 0.15 -23.86
C SER A 103 50.86 -0.37 -25.28
N PRO A 104 51.31 0.48 -26.24
CA PRO A 104 50.89 0.50 -27.64
C PRO A 104 51.53 -0.56 -28.57
N GLU A 105 51.64 -1.82 -28.15
CA GLU A 105 52.26 -2.88 -28.95
C GLU A 105 51.27 -3.76 -29.72
N ARG A 106 49.96 -3.49 -29.65
CA ARG A 106 48.93 -4.24 -30.39
C ARG A 106 48.11 -3.41 -31.39
N ARG A 107 48.75 -2.45 -32.07
CA ARG A 107 48.15 -1.74 -33.24
C ARG A 107 48.61 -2.25 -34.61
N GLY A 108 49.44 -3.29 -34.67
CA GLY A 108 49.82 -3.95 -35.92
C GLY A 108 49.61 -5.45 -35.81
N LEU A 109 48.93 -6.03 -36.81
CA LEU A 109 48.54 -7.44 -36.95
C LEU A 109 47.28 -7.75 -36.10
N LEU A 110 46.08 -7.86 -36.67
CA LEU A 110 45.71 -8.74 -37.77
C LEU A 110 44.47 -8.20 -38.50
N HIS A 111 44.64 -7.91 -39.78
CA HIS A 111 43.57 -7.92 -40.77
C HIS A 111 43.74 -9.22 -41.56
N ALA A 112 42.83 -10.19 -41.36
CA ALA A 112 42.41 -11.21 -42.34
C ALA A 112 41.70 -12.37 -41.62
N GLY A 113 40.48 -12.71 -42.05
CA GLY A 113 39.91 -14.03 -41.77
C GLY A 113 38.39 -14.04 -41.62
N ASN A 114 37.70 -14.28 -42.74
CA ASN A 114 36.26 -14.50 -42.86
C ASN A 114 35.72 -15.62 -41.94
N GLY A 115 34.46 -15.46 -41.52
CA GLY A 115 33.39 -16.40 -41.87
C GLY A 115 33.03 -17.56 -40.91
N ALA A 116 31.77 -17.50 -40.46
CA ALA A 116 30.82 -18.61 -40.24
C ALA A 116 30.86 -19.46 -38.93
N ALA A 117 29.91 -19.11 -38.06
CA ALA A 117 28.74 -19.91 -37.62
C ALA A 117 28.85 -21.04 -36.55
N MET A 118 27.76 -21.08 -35.76
CA MET A 118 27.24 -22.11 -34.84
C MET A 118 27.88 -22.15 -33.45
N GLY A 119 27.18 -22.12 -32.32
CA GLY A 119 25.75 -22.08 -31.98
C GLY A 119 25.60 -22.52 -30.52
N ALA A 120 24.66 -21.94 -29.76
CA ALA A 120 24.17 -22.52 -28.50
C ALA A 120 22.88 -21.83 -28.03
N SER A 121 21.76 -22.50 -28.33
CA SER A 121 20.60 -22.76 -27.46
C SER A 121 19.98 -21.62 -26.64
N ASP A 122 18.88 -21.11 -27.19
CA ASP A 122 17.78 -20.45 -26.49
C ASP A 122 17.18 -21.36 -25.40
N ILE A 123 17.04 -20.83 -24.18
CA ILE A 123 15.98 -21.23 -23.25
C ILE A 123 15.08 -20.00 -23.08
N LEU A 124 14.01 -19.98 -23.87
CA LEU A 124 12.87 -19.09 -23.70
C LEU A 124 12.13 -19.47 -22.41
N PHE A 125 12.08 -18.58 -21.42
CA PHE A 125 10.97 -18.55 -20.47
C PHE A 125 10.04 -17.41 -20.89
N ARG A 126 8.99 -17.79 -21.63
CA ARG A 126 7.91 -16.91 -22.06
C ARG A 126 6.88 -16.89 -20.93
N SER A 127 6.65 -15.73 -20.30
CA SER A 127 5.36 -15.45 -19.68
C SER A 127 4.77 -14.20 -20.33
N GLU A 128 4.02 -14.43 -21.41
CA GLU A 128 3.03 -13.48 -21.90
C GLU A 128 1.82 -13.56 -20.99
N GLY A 129 1.47 -12.44 -20.38
CA GLY A 129 0.29 -12.29 -19.53
C GLY A 129 0.01 -10.81 -19.26
N ALA A 130 0.17 -9.94 -20.27
CA ALA A 130 -0.20 -8.54 -20.19
C ALA A 130 -1.74 -8.44 -20.21
N LEU A 131 -2.35 -8.46 -19.02
CA LEU A 131 -3.73 -8.03 -18.85
C LEU A 131 -3.80 -6.54 -19.15
N ARG A 132 -4.53 -6.20 -20.22
CA ARG A 132 -4.83 -4.82 -20.59
C ARG A 132 -5.63 -4.17 -19.44
N PRO A 133 -5.34 -2.93 -19.03
CA PRO A 133 -6.24 -2.18 -18.18
C PRO A 133 -7.55 -1.96 -18.95
N GLN A 134 -8.62 -2.63 -18.54
CA GLN A 134 -9.96 -2.29 -18.98
C GLN A 134 -10.35 -1.04 -18.18
N GLU A 135 -10.33 0.12 -18.83
CA GLU A 135 -10.96 1.33 -18.32
C GLU A 135 -12.45 1.05 -18.12
N TYR A 136 -12.84 0.75 -16.88
CA TYR A 136 -14.24 0.72 -16.49
C TYR A 136 -14.71 2.17 -16.40
N GLN A 137 -15.41 2.64 -17.44
CA GLN A 137 -16.20 3.86 -17.35
C GLN A 137 -17.30 3.62 -16.31
N ALA A 138 -17.18 4.26 -15.15
CA ALA A 138 -18.28 4.38 -14.20
C ALA A 138 -19.41 5.16 -14.88
N GLN A 139 -20.43 4.46 -15.36
CA GLN A 139 -21.68 5.12 -15.72
C GLN A 139 -22.41 5.50 -14.43
N PRO A 140 -22.85 6.76 -14.28
CA PRO A 140 -23.66 7.16 -13.14
C PRO A 140 -25.06 6.58 -13.33
N SER A 141 -25.27 5.39 -12.77
CA SER A 141 -26.61 4.80 -12.67
C SER A 141 -27.45 5.68 -11.74
N GLY A 142 -28.45 6.34 -12.33
CA GLY A 142 -29.37 7.22 -11.61
C GLY A 142 -30.27 6.47 -10.62
N CYS A 143 -30.71 7.23 -9.60
CA CYS A 143 -31.67 6.91 -8.55
C CYS A 143 -31.26 5.75 -7.63
N VAL A 144 -30.62 6.10 -6.51
CA VAL A 144 -30.32 5.17 -5.40
C VAL A 144 -31.65 4.81 -4.72
N ASP A 145 -32.04 3.55 -4.87
CA ASP A 145 -33.18 2.93 -4.17
C ASP A 145 -32.95 3.02 -2.64
N ASP A 146 -33.98 3.37 -1.87
CA ASP A 146 -33.84 3.55 -0.41
C ASP A 146 -33.40 2.26 0.31
N SER A 147 -33.54 1.10 -0.35
CA SER A 147 -33.14 -0.21 0.18
C SER A 147 -31.63 -0.51 0.18
N THR A 148 -30.79 0.36 -0.39
CA THR A 148 -29.32 0.13 -0.44
C THR A 148 -28.52 1.03 0.49
N LYS A 149 -29.18 1.89 1.28
CA LYS A 149 -28.50 2.81 2.19
C LYS A 149 -28.14 2.12 3.50
N LEU A 150 -26.85 2.09 3.82
CA LEU A 150 -26.33 1.51 5.06
C LEU A 150 -26.09 2.56 6.14
N LYS A 151 -26.20 2.15 7.41
CA LYS A 151 -25.66 2.85 8.57
C LYS A 151 -24.25 2.34 8.89
N ILE A 152 -23.23 3.16 8.60
CA ILE A 152 -21.81 2.81 8.67
C ILE A 152 -21.16 3.59 9.81
N ALA A 153 -20.57 2.89 10.78
CA ALA A 153 -19.77 3.48 11.82
C ALA A 153 -18.27 3.37 11.49
N ILE A 154 -17.59 4.51 11.38
CA ILE A 154 -16.15 4.60 11.18
C ILE A 154 -15.48 4.73 12.55
N VAL A 155 -14.68 3.74 12.91
CA VAL A 155 -13.88 3.69 14.14
C VAL A 155 -12.42 3.97 13.77
N GLY A 156 -11.91 5.12 14.20
CA GLY A 156 -10.62 5.66 13.75
C GLY A 156 -10.80 6.77 12.72
N PHE A 157 -11.24 7.93 13.17
CA PHE A 157 -11.60 9.06 12.30
C PHE A 157 -10.42 9.99 11.94
N GLY A 158 -9.25 9.40 11.68
CA GLY A 158 -8.06 10.12 11.19
C GLY A 158 -8.11 10.39 9.67
N ASN A 159 -6.95 10.69 9.06
CA ASN A 159 -6.84 11.06 7.64
C ASN A 159 -7.55 10.05 6.70
N PHE A 160 -7.31 8.75 6.89
CA PHE A 160 -7.88 7.71 6.04
C PHE A 160 -9.39 7.51 6.29
N GLY A 161 -9.83 7.55 7.55
CA GLY A 161 -11.26 7.48 7.89
C GLY A 161 -12.06 8.66 7.32
N GLN A 162 -11.50 9.87 7.39
CA GLN A 162 -12.06 11.06 6.75
C GLN A 162 -12.11 10.93 5.23
N PHE A 163 -11.06 10.38 4.62
CA PHE A 163 -11.01 10.13 3.18
C PHE A 163 -12.12 9.18 2.72
N LEU A 164 -12.35 8.06 3.43
CA LEU A 164 -13.42 7.11 3.11
C LEU A 164 -14.84 7.61 3.45
N ALA A 165 -14.99 8.47 4.46
CA ALA A 165 -16.28 9.02 4.84
C ALA A 165 -16.91 9.86 3.72
N LYS A 166 -16.08 10.63 2.98
CA LYS A 166 -16.54 11.51 1.90
C LYS A 166 -17.42 10.77 0.87
N PRO A 167 -16.93 9.74 0.15
CA PRO A 167 -17.75 9.05 -0.84
C PRO A 167 -18.95 8.34 -0.23
N MET A 168 -18.86 7.83 1.01
CA MET A 168 -19.99 7.17 1.68
C MET A 168 -21.17 8.13 1.91
N VAL A 169 -20.88 9.35 2.37
CA VAL A 169 -21.91 10.40 2.54
C VAL A 169 -22.47 10.83 1.18
N HIS A 170 -21.62 11.01 0.17
CA HIS A 170 -22.07 11.38 -1.18
C HIS A 170 -22.98 10.32 -1.82
N GLN A 171 -22.79 9.04 -1.49
CA GLN A 171 -23.65 7.93 -1.93
C GLN A 171 -24.95 7.82 -1.10
N GLY A 172 -25.13 8.67 -0.08
CA GLY A 172 -26.35 8.74 0.74
C GLY A 172 -26.38 7.77 1.91
N HIS A 173 -25.24 7.16 2.29
CA HIS A 173 -25.14 6.34 3.50
C HIS A 173 -25.19 7.20 4.76
N THR A 174 -25.72 6.64 5.84
CA THR A 174 -25.63 7.28 7.17
C THR A 174 -24.27 6.95 7.76
N VAL A 175 -23.40 7.95 7.87
CA VAL A 175 -22.07 7.78 8.48
C VAL A 175 -22.11 8.24 9.94
N LEU A 176 -21.52 7.43 10.82
CA LEU A 176 -21.27 7.75 12.21
C LEU A 176 -19.77 7.66 12.44
N ALA A 177 -19.17 8.61 13.15
CA ALA A 177 -17.73 8.63 13.36
C ALA A 177 -17.38 8.54 14.86
N TYR A 178 -16.35 7.77 15.17
CA TYR A 178 -15.72 7.73 16.50
C TYR A 178 -14.21 7.69 16.35
N SER A 179 -13.51 8.41 17.23
CA SER A 179 -12.06 8.37 17.32
C SER A 179 -11.61 8.75 18.72
N GLN A 180 -10.39 8.35 19.08
CA GLN A 180 -9.77 8.78 20.33
C GLN A 180 -9.48 10.28 20.34
N THR A 181 -9.09 10.83 19.19
CA THR A 181 -8.93 12.28 19.00
C THR A 181 -10.27 12.90 18.63
N ASP A 182 -10.57 14.06 19.20
CA ASP A 182 -11.80 14.79 18.87
C ASP A 182 -11.72 15.39 17.46
N TYR A 183 -12.67 14.99 16.61
CA TYR A 183 -12.84 15.47 15.24
C TYR A 183 -14.28 15.96 15.00
N SER A 184 -14.98 16.37 16.06
CA SER A 184 -16.38 16.81 16.02
C SER A 184 -16.63 17.94 15.01
N ASP A 185 -15.70 18.89 14.89
CA ASP A 185 -15.84 20.01 13.95
C ASP A 185 -15.70 19.56 12.49
N VAL A 186 -14.73 18.66 12.21
CA VAL A 186 -14.54 18.08 10.87
C VAL A 186 -15.77 17.27 10.46
N ALA A 187 -16.30 16.45 11.36
CA ALA A 187 -17.51 15.68 11.11
C ALA A 187 -18.72 16.56 10.84
N ARG A 188 -18.86 17.67 11.58
CA ARG A 188 -19.93 18.66 11.39
C ARG A 188 -19.84 19.34 10.03
N GLU A 189 -18.64 19.72 9.61
CA GLU A 189 -18.40 20.32 8.29
C GLU A 189 -18.75 19.35 7.14
N MET A 190 -18.45 18.06 7.35
CA MET A 190 -18.75 17.01 6.38
C MET A 190 -20.19 16.47 6.46
N GLY A 191 -21.01 16.93 7.41
CA GLY A 191 -22.44 16.63 7.49
C GLY A 191 -22.80 15.29 8.14
N PHE A 192 -21.98 14.74 9.04
CA PHE A 192 -22.32 13.52 9.77
C PHE A 192 -22.03 13.58 11.28
N SER A 193 -22.57 12.61 12.02
CA SER A 193 -22.49 12.56 13.48
C SER A 193 -21.15 12.04 13.99
N PHE A 194 -20.54 12.77 14.92
CA PHE A 194 -19.36 12.32 15.66
C PHE A 194 -19.74 11.98 17.10
N PHE A 195 -19.18 10.89 17.61
CA PHE A 195 -19.37 10.40 18.97
C PHE A 195 -18.04 10.43 19.70
N SER A 196 -18.01 11.03 20.89
CA SER A 196 -16.83 11.02 21.76
C SER A 196 -16.70 9.71 22.55
N ASN A 197 -17.74 8.87 22.55
CA ASN A 197 -17.81 7.61 23.28
C ASN A 197 -18.27 6.48 22.35
N ALA A 198 -17.58 5.34 22.41
CA ALA A 198 -17.92 4.15 21.64
C ALA A 198 -19.25 3.50 22.09
N ASP A 199 -19.60 3.63 23.39
CA ASP A 199 -20.90 3.15 23.89
C ASP A 199 -22.07 3.86 23.18
N ASP A 200 -22.02 5.19 23.10
CA ASP A 200 -23.05 6.01 22.46
C ASP A 200 -23.13 5.74 20.96
N LEU A 201 -21.97 5.57 20.29
CA LEU A 201 -21.91 5.17 18.89
C LEU A 201 -22.62 3.82 18.66
N PHE A 202 -22.47 2.87 19.58
CA PHE A 202 -23.00 1.51 19.40
C PHE A 202 -24.49 1.42 19.74
N GLU A 203 -25.04 2.35 20.53
CA GLU A 203 -26.48 2.52 20.75
C GLU A 203 -27.21 2.93 19.47
N GLU A 204 -26.52 3.55 18.49
CA GLU A 204 -27.09 3.83 17.18
C GLU A 204 -27.28 2.58 16.30
N HIS A 205 -26.82 1.41 16.75
CA HIS A 205 -26.94 0.13 16.07
C HIS A 205 -26.52 0.18 14.58
N PRO A 206 -25.26 0.56 14.29
CA PRO A 206 -24.72 0.52 12.92
C PRO A 206 -24.78 -0.90 12.33
N GLU A 207 -25.02 -0.95 11.02
CA GLU A 207 -25.02 -2.19 10.24
C GLU A 207 -23.59 -2.62 9.89
N VAL A 208 -22.70 -1.64 9.71
CA VAL A 208 -21.29 -1.85 9.37
C VAL A 208 -20.40 -1.11 10.37
N ILE A 209 -19.41 -1.81 10.95
CA ILE A 209 -18.29 -1.21 11.67
C ILE A 209 -17.07 -1.23 10.76
N LEU A 210 -16.59 -0.06 10.36
CA LEU A 210 -15.39 0.11 9.56
C LEU A 210 -14.22 0.54 10.46
N LEU A 211 -13.26 -0.35 10.66
CA LEU A 211 -12.03 -0.07 11.40
C LEU A 211 -11.02 0.66 10.51
N CYS A 212 -10.87 1.96 10.74
CA CYS A 212 -9.94 2.88 10.06
C CYS A 212 -8.82 3.39 10.99
N THR A 213 -8.42 2.58 11.96
CA THR A 213 -7.32 2.90 12.89
C THR A 213 -5.95 2.57 12.29
N SER A 214 -4.87 3.02 12.94
CA SER A 214 -3.53 2.57 12.54
C SER A 214 -3.33 1.08 12.81
N ILE A 215 -2.44 0.43 12.05
CA ILE A 215 -2.10 -0.99 12.22
C ILE A 215 -1.69 -1.26 13.67
N LEU A 216 -0.85 -0.40 14.24
CA LEU A 216 -0.31 -0.52 15.60
C LEU A 216 -1.37 -0.37 16.71
N SER A 217 -2.44 0.38 16.47
CA SER A 217 -3.47 0.66 17.50
C SER A 217 -4.73 -0.19 17.37
N THR A 218 -4.91 -0.87 16.23
CA THR A 218 -6.13 -1.63 15.89
C THR A 218 -6.53 -2.64 16.94
N GLU A 219 -5.58 -3.44 17.45
CA GLU A 219 -5.88 -4.45 18.48
C GLU A 219 -6.41 -3.82 19.77
N LYS A 220 -5.75 -2.75 20.24
CA LYS A 220 -6.16 -2.04 21.45
C LYS A 220 -7.56 -1.44 21.28
N VAL A 221 -7.83 -0.83 20.12
CA VAL A 221 -9.13 -0.24 19.84
C VAL A 221 -10.21 -1.32 19.79
N LEU A 222 -10.01 -2.40 19.01
CA LEU A 222 -10.96 -3.50 18.90
C LEU A 222 -11.35 -4.08 20.27
N LYS A 223 -10.37 -4.30 21.16
CA LYS A 223 -10.61 -4.83 22.51
C LYS A 223 -11.34 -3.85 23.44
N SER A 224 -11.32 -2.55 23.13
CA SER A 224 -12.02 -1.53 23.92
C SER A 224 -13.48 -1.32 23.51
N LEU A 225 -13.90 -1.85 22.37
CA LEU A 225 -15.25 -1.64 21.84
C LEU A 225 -16.30 -2.45 22.63
N PRO A 226 -17.48 -1.87 22.93
CA PRO A 226 -18.54 -2.55 23.67
C PRO A 226 -19.36 -3.48 22.77
N LEU A 227 -18.73 -4.53 22.23
CA LEU A 227 -19.27 -5.44 21.20
C LEU A 227 -20.64 -6.04 21.55
N GLN A 228 -20.94 -6.23 22.84
CA GLN A 228 -22.22 -6.76 23.33
C GLN A 228 -23.44 -5.89 23.01
N ARG A 229 -23.24 -4.62 22.65
CA ARG A 229 -24.31 -3.68 22.27
C ARG A 229 -24.74 -3.82 20.80
N LEU A 230 -23.96 -4.52 19.99
CA LEU A 230 -24.21 -4.66 18.55
C LEU A 230 -25.20 -5.78 18.22
N LYS A 231 -25.85 -5.64 17.07
CA LYS A 231 -26.67 -6.72 16.49
C LYS A 231 -25.75 -7.82 15.99
N ARG A 232 -26.17 -9.07 16.13
CA ARG A 232 -25.40 -10.23 15.65
C ARG A 232 -25.07 -10.15 14.15
N SER A 233 -25.96 -9.55 13.35
CA SER A 233 -25.78 -9.36 11.91
C SER A 233 -24.90 -8.15 11.53
N THR A 234 -24.20 -7.52 12.47
CA THR A 234 -23.32 -6.39 12.16
C THR A 234 -22.06 -6.89 11.44
N LEU A 235 -21.72 -6.23 10.33
CA LEU A 235 -20.52 -6.51 9.54
C LEU A 235 -19.32 -5.73 10.08
N PHE A 236 -18.22 -6.42 10.38
CA PHE A 236 -16.93 -5.82 10.68
C PHE A 236 -16.06 -5.77 9.44
N VAL A 237 -15.59 -4.57 9.10
CA VAL A 237 -14.72 -4.34 7.96
C VAL A 237 -13.42 -3.72 8.46
N ASP A 238 -12.28 -4.25 8.04
CA ASP A 238 -11.01 -3.56 8.17
C ASP A 238 -10.54 -3.01 6.83
N VAL A 239 -9.79 -1.91 6.90
CA VAL A 239 -9.12 -1.26 5.76
C VAL A 239 -7.62 -1.10 6.00
N LEU A 240 -7.01 -1.95 6.85
CA LEU A 240 -5.58 -1.86 7.12
C LEU A 240 -4.78 -2.18 5.85
N SER A 241 -3.48 -1.88 5.84
CA SER A 241 -2.61 -2.26 4.71
C SER A 241 -2.03 -3.69 4.78
N VAL A 242 -2.30 -4.41 5.87
CA VAL A 242 -2.00 -5.84 6.07
C VAL A 242 -3.29 -6.61 6.35
N LYS A 243 -3.39 -7.89 6.00
CA LYS A 243 -4.64 -8.66 6.06
C LYS A 243 -4.59 -9.89 6.96
N GLU A 244 -3.46 -10.58 7.10
CA GLU A 244 -3.36 -11.69 8.05
C GLU A 244 -3.61 -11.22 9.48
N PHE A 245 -3.06 -10.07 9.85
CA PHE A 245 -3.19 -9.49 11.18
C PHE A 245 -4.65 -9.16 11.57
N PRO A 246 -5.38 -8.27 10.86
CA PRO A 246 -6.75 -7.94 11.24
C PRO A 246 -7.70 -9.13 11.12
N ARG A 247 -7.51 -10.04 10.14
CA ARG A 247 -8.27 -11.29 10.05
C ARG A 247 -8.15 -12.09 11.35
N ASN A 248 -6.92 -12.31 11.82
CA ASN A 248 -6.67 -13.11 13.02
C ASN A 248 -7.21 -12.39 14.28
N LEU A 249 -7.08 -11.06 14.35
CA LEU A 249 -7.67 -10.28 15.43
C LEU A 249 -9.19 -10.45 15.47
N PHE A 250 -9.87 -10.33 14.34
CA PHE A 250 -11.31 -10.50 14.27
C PHE A 250 -11.75 -11.90 14.68
N LEU A 251 -11.12 -12.95 14.14
CA LEU A 251 -11.45 -14.33 14.48
C LEU A 251 -11.22 -14.68 15.96
N GLN A 252 -10.30 -13.98 16.64
CA GLN A 252 -9.99 -14.22 18.05
C GLN A 252 -10.88 -13.42 19.02
N ASN A 253 -11.33 -12.22 18.63
CA ASN A 253 -11.96 -11.27 19.55
C ASN A 253 -13.45 -11.04 19.26
N LEU A 254 -13.92 -11.30 18.04
CA LEU A 254 -15.33 -11.14 17.68
C LEU A 254 -16.13 -12.42 17.97
N LEU A 255 -17.43 -12.25 18.27
CA LEU A 255 -18.36 -13.37 18.38
C LEU A 255 -18.55 -14.05 17.01
N PRO A 256 -18.76 -15.39 16.95
CA PRO A 256 -18.91 -16.11 15.69
C PRO A 256 -20.09 -15.67 14.81
N ASP A 257 -21.07 -14.96 15.39
CA ASP A 257 -22.26 -14.51 14.68
C ASP A 257 -22.00 -13.27 13.81
N PHE A 258 -20.93 -12.50 14.07
CA PHE A 258 -20.60 -11.32 13.29
C PHE A 258 -19.97 -11.67 11.94
N ASP A 259 -20.38 -10.95 10.90
CA ASP A 259 -19.73 -11.06 9.59
C ASP A 259 -18.42 -10.27 9.57
N ILE A 260 -17.43 -10.76 8.82
CA ILE A 260 -16.10 -10.16 8.72
C ILE A 260 -15.73 -9.98 7.25
N LEU A 261 -15.24 -8.79 6.90
CA LEU A 261 -14.69 -8.48 5.57
C LEU A 261 -13.36 -7.74 5.71
N CYS A 262 -12.26 -8.40 5.34
CA CYS A 262 -10.95 -7.76 5.32
C CYS A 262 -10.70 -7.10 3.96
N THR A 263 -10.49 -5.78 3.95
CA THR A 263 -10.26 -5.01 2.72
C THR A 263 -8.99 -4.17 2.82
N HIS A 264 -8.51 -3.71 1.67
CA HIS A 264 -7.43 -2.75 1.60
C HIS A 264 -7.61 -1.92 0.33
N PRO A 265 -8.12 -0.68 0.43
CA PRO A 265 -8.08 0.24 -0.68
C PRO A 265 -6.61 0.53 -1.02
N MET A 266 -6.15 0.14 -2.22
CA MET A 266 -4.77 0.35 -2.68
C MET A 266 -4.46 1.81 -3.05
N PHE A 267 -5.20 2.74 -2.45
CA PHE A 267 -5.13 4.17 -2.64
C PHE A 267 -5.52 4.84 -1.32
N GLY A 268 -5.01 6.04 -1.07
CA GLY A 268 -5.26 6.77 0.16
C GLY A 268 -5.40 8.27 -0.07
N PRO A 269 -5.43 9.06 1.01
CA PRO A 269 -5.53 10.50 0.95
C PRO A 269 -4.48 11.14 0.04
N GLU A 270 -3.28 10.56 -0.06
CA GLU A 270 -2.21 11.11 -0.90
C GLU A 270 -2.39 10.79 -2.38
N SER A 271 -2.65 9.52 -2.71
CA SER A 271 -2.79 9.06 -4.10
C SER A 271 -4.18 9.25 -4.71
N GLY A 272 -5.21 9.45 -3.88
CA GLY A 272 -6.63 9.53 -4.28
C GLY A 272 -7.27 10.91 -4.17
N LYS A 273 -6.48 12.01 -4.07
CA LYS A 273 -7.01 13.38 -3.81
C LYS A 273 -8.05 13.85 -4.82
N ASN A 274 -7.98 13.37 -6.06
CA ASN A 274 -8.78 13.89 -7.19
C ASN A 274 -9.98 13.01 -7.57
N GLY A 275 -10.27 11.95 -6.81
CA GLY A 275 -11.36 11.01 -7.10
C GLY A 275 -10.90 9.87 -8.01
#